data_AF-A0A3M8DV19-F1
#
_entry.id   AF-A0A3M8DV19-F1
#
_cell.length_a   1.000
_cell.length_b   1.000
_cell.length_c   1.000
_cell.angle_alpha   90.00
_cell.angle_beta   90.00
_cell.angle_gamma   90.00
#
_symmetry.space_group_name_H-M   'P 1'
#
loop_
_entity.id
_entity.type
_entity.pdbx_description
1 polymer ?
#
loop_
_entity_poly.entity_id
_entity_poly.type
_entity_poly.pdbx_seq_one_letter_code
_entity_poly.pdbx_strand_id
1 'polypeptide(L)'
;MLDGKDGVSPQDGEAETIRLKFSANLDPLTVQSDSFTVEGFTVESIRATDKGGRIPGETLYRDGERNYITIKVIPRPGTDFEPRVTQKSGATIKDINNVSYDGIRVQATDLAAPVITNAEFIDNGTVGVVDIGDKIKITLSEQVSGNVADLYNDFTLDNSSEAFSFTNNDEFSIDHNVVTVTIQDPTTIAKIWANTSIIITSNASYVSLTDASGNKAKPGKQLDSTPLTIEIEDVPEVN
;
A
#
# COMPACT_ATOMS: atom_id res chain seq x y z
N MET A 1 3.22 -19.20 -4.21
CA MET A 1 2.93 -17.76 -4.23
C MET A 1 3.68 -17.14 -3.06
N LEU A 2 4.46 -16.09 -3.29
CA LEU A 2 5.25 -15.41 -2.25
C LEU A 2 5.15 -13.89 -2.50
N ASP A 3 4.29 -13.28 -1.69
CA ASP A 3 4.17 -11.90 -1.19
C ASP A 3 5.02 -10.80 -1.87
N GLY A 4 4.34 -9.78 -2.41
CA GLY A 4 4.86 -8.57 -3.06
C GLY A 4 5.45 -7.51 -2.12
N LYS A 5 6.07 -7.94 -1.02
CA LYS A 5 6.76 -7.10 -0.03
C LYS A 5 8.27 -7.35 -0.21
N ASP A 6 9.20 -6.45 -0.50
CA ASP A 6 9.39 -5.05 -0.16
C ASP A 6 10.56 -4.53 -1.03
N GLY A 7 10.36 -3.70 -2.05
CA GLY A 7 11.56 -3.23 -2.77
C GLY A 7 11.45 -2.34 -3.99
N VAL A 8 10.26 -1.96 -4.47
CA VAL A 8 10.17 -1.16 -5.72
C VAL A 8 9.25 0.05 -5.69
N SER A 9 8.40 0.20 -4.67
CA SER A 9 7.36 1.21 -4.69
C SER A 9 7.03 1.65 -3.27
N PRO A 10 7.04 2.97 -2.97
CA PRO A 10 6.34 3.50 -1.80
C PRO A 10 4.91 2.97 -1.80
N GLN A 11 4.41 2.56 -0.64
CA GLN A 11 2.99 2.22 -0.54
C GLN A 11 2.25 3.51 -0.22
N ASP A 12 2.14 4.36 -1.24
CA ASP A 12 1.49 5.68 -1.21
C ASP A 12 0.07 5.65 -1.78
N GLY A 13 -0.38 4.48 -2.24
CA GLY A 13 -1.70 4.28 -2.80
C GLY A 13 -1.80 4.52 -4.28
N GLU A 14 -0.67 4.54 -5.00
CA GLU A 14 -0.64 4.62 -6.45
C GLU A 14 -0.24 3.28 -7.09
N ALA A 15 -0.87 2.96 -8.21
CA ALA A 15 -0.45 1.87 -9.08
C ALA A 15 0.66 2.36 -10.03
N GLU A 16 1.90 2.03 -9.70
CA GLU A 16 3.08 2.43 -10.49
C GLU A 16 3.94 1.27 -10.99
N THR A 17 3.67 0.03 -10.54
CA THR A 17 4.52 -1.11 -10.85
C THR A 17 3.72 -2.38 -11.16
N ILE A 18 4.03 -3.02 -12.28
CA ILE A 18 3.53 -4.35 -12.64
C ILE A 18 4.70 -5.31 -12.71
N ARG A 19 4.54 -6.51 -12.13
CA ARG A 19 5.59 -7.55 -12.11
C ARG A 19 5.12 -8.82 -12.79
N LEU A 20 5.88 -9.27 -13.78
CA LEU A 20 5.71 -10.56 -14.43
C LEU A 20 6.71 -11.54 -13.85
N LYS A 21 6.26 -12.72 -13.42
CA LYS A 21 7.12 -13.79 -12.90
C LYS A 21 7.34 -14.88 -13.94
N PHE A 22 8.59 -15.29 -14.09
CA PHE A 22 9.04 -16.34 -14.99
C PHE A 22 9.57 -17.55 -14.21
N SER A 23 9.59 -18.71 -14.87
CA SER A 23 10.06 -19.97 -14.27
C SER A 23 11.59 -20.07 -14.17
N ALA A 24 12.32 -19.27 -14.95
CA ALA A 24 13.78 -19.26 -15.01
C ALA A 24 14.33 -17.83 -14.99
N ASN A 25 15.62 -17.70 -14.72
CA ASN A 25 16.32 -16.42 -14.80
C ASN A 25 16.37 -15.92 -16.24
N LEU A 26 16.02 -14.66 -16.43
CA LEU A 26 15.95 -13.98 -17.70
C LEU A 26 17.32 -13.47 -18.15
N ASP A 27 17.55 -13.50 -19.45
CA ASP A 27 18.60 -12.71 -20.07
C ASP A 27 18.13 -11.24 -20.15
N PRO A 28 18.73 -10.32 -19.36
CA PRO A 28 18.30 -8.93 -19.30
C PRO A 28 18.47 -8.20 -20.64
N LEU A 29 19.36 -8.67 -21.51
CA LEU A 29 19.59 -8.05 -22.83
C LEU A 29 18.42 -8.27 -23.78
N THR A 30 17.55 -9.24 -23.48
CA THR A 30 16.34 -9.51 -24.26
C THR A 30 15.13 -8.71 -23.79
N VAL A 31 15.19 -8.14 -22.58
CA VAL A 31 14.12 -7.30 -22.03
C VAL A 31 14.39 -5.84 -22.39
N GLN A 32 13.68 -5.34 -23.39
CA GLN A 32 13.78 -3.96 -23.87
C GLN A 32 12.70 -3.07 -23.22
N SER A 33 12.95 -1.76 -23.15
CA SER A 33 12.04 -0.77 -22.55
C SER A 33 10.66 -0.71 -23.19
N ASP A 34 10.51 -1.26 -24.40
CA ASP A 34 9.28 -1.27 -25.18
C ASP A 34 8.71 -2.67 -25.41
N SER A 35 9.23 -3.70 -24.71
CA SER A 35 8.86 -5.11 -24.91
C SER A 35 7.39 -5.44 -24.62
N PHE A 36 6.71 -4.61 -23.82
CA PHE A 36 5.33 -4.83 -23.43
C PHE A 36 4.49 -3.54 -23.59
N THR A 37 3.19 -3.73 -23.75
CA THR A 37 2.16 -2.72 -23.51
C THR A 37 1.35 -3.12 -22.28
N VAL A 38 0.81 -2.12 -21.60
CA VAL A 38 -0.06 -2.28 -20.44
C VAL A 38 -1.35 -1.52 -20.72
N GLU A 39 -2.48 -2.21 -20.74
CA GLU A 39 -3.78 -1.59 -20.98
C GLU A 39 -4.10 -0.56 -19.89
N GLY A 40 -4.50 0.65 -20.30
CA GLY A 40 -4.89 1.72 -19.38
C GLY A 40 -3.72 2.46 -18.70
N PHE A 41 -2.46 2.12 -19.00
CA PHE A 41 -1.28 2.76 -18.42
C PHE A 41 -0.26 3.17 -19.49
N THR A 42 0.52 4.21 -19.18
CA THR A 42 1.70 4.58 -19.96
C THR A 42 2.94 3.98 -19.31
N VAL A 43 3.69 3.16 -20.06
CA VAL A 43 4.90 2.50 -19.58
C VAL A 43 6.07 3.48 -19.58
N GLU A 44 6.74 3.61 -18.43
CA GLU A 44 7.97 4.40 -18.28
C GLU A 44 9.23 3.56 -18.49
N SER A 45 9.25 2.34 -17.95
CA SER A 45 10.40 1.44 -18.10
C SER A 45 10.03 -0.03 -17.94
N ILE A 46 10.84 -0.90 -18.53
CA ILE A 46 10.71 -2.35 -18.45
C ILE A 46 12.11 -2.91 -18.22
N ARG A 47 12.28 -3.73 -17.17
CA ARG A 47 13.58 -4.30 -16.81
C ARG A 47 13.43 -5.74 -16.31
N ALA A 48 14.42 -6.57 -16.58
CA ALA A 48 14.58 -7.85 -15.88
C ALA A 48 15.15 -7.57 -14.48
N THR A 49 14.46 -8.03 -13.44
CA THR A 49 14.74 -7.68 -12.05
C THR A 49 14.69 -8.90 -11.13
N ASP A 50 15.12 -8.72 -9.89
CA ASP A 50 14.81 -9.66 -8.82
C ASP A 50 13.35 -9.57 -8.33
N LYS A 51 12.99 -10.38 -7.32
CA LYS A 51 11.64 -10.35 -6.71
C LYS A 51 11.28 -8.97 -6.15
N GLY A 52 12.28 -8.27 -5.61
CA GLY A 52 12.14 -6.93 -5.09
C GLY A 52 12.08 -5.86 -6.18
N GLY A 53 12.15 -6.24 -7.46
CA GLY A 53 12.13 -5.32 -8.59
C GLY A 53 13.46 -4.56 -8.80
N ARG A 54 14.55 -5.07 -8.23
CA ARG A 54 15.88 -4.47 -8.28
C ARG A 54 16.75 -5.04 -9.38
N ILE A 55 17.76 -4.30 -9.82
CA ILE A 55 18.78 -4.72 -10.80
C ILE A 55 20.16 -4.90 -10.13
N PRO A 56 21.10 -5.63 -10.77
CA PRO A 56 22.45 -5.79 -10.24
C PRO A 56 23.12 -4.44 -9.95
N GLY A 57 23.72 -4.33 -8.76
CA GLY A 57 24.36 -3.10 -8.28
C GLY A 57 23.47 -2.24 -7.38
N GLU A 58 22.16 -2.50 -7.31
CA GLU A 58 21.28 -1.84 -6.36
C GLU A 58 21.38 -2.46 -4.96
N THR A 59 21.19 -1.63 -3.94
CA THR A 59 21.19 -2.06 -2.54
C THR A 59 20.12 -3.12 -2.32
N LEU A 60 20.46 -4.19 -1.58
CA LEU A 60 19.59 -5.34 -1.30
C LEU A 60 19.27 -6.25 -2.49
N TYR A 61 19.84 -6.02 -3.68
CA TYR A 61 19.73 -6.97 -4.79
C TYR A 61 20.30 -8.34 -4.40
N ARG A 62 19.56 -9.41 -4.73
CA ARG A 62 20.00 -10.78 -4.48
C ARG A 62 20.37 -11.47 -5.79
N ASP A 63 21.64 -11.87 -5.90
CA ASP A 63 22.12 -12.64 -7.04
C ASP A 63 21.34 -13.96 -7.19
N GLY A 64 21.01 -14.29 -8.44
CA GLY A 64 20.30 -15.52 -8.78
C GLY A 64 18.78 -15.44 -8.87
N GLU A 65 18.17 -14.26 -8.63
CA GLU A 65 16.70 -14.08 -8.62
C GLU A 65 16.16 -13.31 -9.83
N ARG A 66 16.87 -13.23 -10.97
CA ARG A 66 16.42 -12.45 -12.14
C ARG A 66 15.31 -13.12 -12.95
N ASN A 67 14.29 -13.64 -12.28
CA ASN A 67 13.14 -14.31 -12.88
C ASN A 67 11.88 -13.43 -12.86
N TYR A 68 12.05 -12.11 -12.75
CA TYR A 68 10.97 -11.13 -12.86
C TYR A 68 11.23 -10.13 -13.98
N ILE A 69 10.17 -9.66 -14.61
CA ILE A 69 10.17 -8.39 -15.36
C ILE A 69 9.36 -7.39 -14.57
N THR A 70 9.98 -6.27 -14.23
CA THR A 70 9.31 -5.13 -13.61
C THR A 70 9.01 -4.09 -14.68
N ILE A 71 7.74 -3.74 -14.81
CA ILE A 71 7.22 -2.71 -15.70
C ILE A 71 6.81 -1.53 -14.82
N LYS A 72 7.55 -0.42 -14.91
CA LYS A 72 7.15 0.83 -14.28
C LYS A 72 6.21 1.58 -15.20
N VAL A 73 5.11 2.07 -14.66
CA VAL A 73 4.11 2.89 -15.36
C VAL A 73 4.01 4.25 -14.71
N ILE A 74 3.48 5.24 -15.44
CA ILE A 74 3.16 6.54 -14.84
C ILE A 74 2.20 6.29 -13.66
N PRO A 75 2.55 6.73 -12.44
CA PRO A 75 1.72 6.50 -11.27
C PRO A 75 0.29 7.00 -11.46
N ARG A 76 -0.65 6.24 -10.92
CA ARG A 76 -2.08 6.56 -10.99
C ARG A 76 -2.71 6.28 -9.63
N PRO A 77 -3.48 7.23 -9.06
CA PRO A 77 -4.15 7.02 -7.78
C PRO A 77 -5.08 5.80 -7.80
N GLY A 78 -5.03 5.04 -6.71
CA GLY A 78 -5.72 3.77 -6.55
C GLY A 78 -4.83 2.58 -6.86
N THR A 79 -5.25 1.41 -6.41
CA THR A 79 -4.51 0.15 -6.54
C THR A 79 -5.34 -0.98 -7.14
N ASP A 80 -6.67 -0.88 -7.05
CA ASP A 80 -7.64 -1.80 -7.68
C ASP A 80 -7.66 -1.65 -9.21
N PHE A 81 -6.59 -2.11 -9.84
CA PHE A 81 -6.43 -2.16 -11.28
C PHE A 81 -6.07 -3.57 -11.73
N GLU A 82 -6.80 -4.05 -12.73
CA GLU A 82 -6.47 -5.28 -13.45
C GLU A 82 -6.09 -4.92 -14.89
N PRO A 83 -4.87 -4.40 -15.16
CA PRO A 83 -4.44 -4.14 -16.52
C PRO A 83 -3.99 -5.42 -17.23
N ARG A 84 -4.31 -5.53 -18.51
CA ARG A 84 -3.76 -6.57 -19.37
C ARG A 84 -2.37 -6.19 -19.86
N VAL A 85 -1.39 -7.05 -19.61
CA VAL A 85 -0.02 -6.91 -20.12
C VAL A 85 0.13 -7.77 -21.37
N THR A 86 0.56 -7.15 -22.46
CA THR A 86 0.75 -7.83 -23.76
C THR A 86 2.15 -7.58 -24.28
N GLN A 87 2.87 -8.65 -24.63
CA GLN A 87 4.16 -8.56 -25.32
C GLN A 87 3.98 -7.94 -26.70
N LYS A 88 4.81 -6.95 -27.03
CA LYS A 88 4.76 -6.33 -28.35
C LYS A 88 5.21 -7.31 -29.42
N SER A 89 4.61 -7.20 -30.60
CA SER A 89 5.02 -7.96 -31.78
C SER A 89 6.50 -7.69 -32.08
N GLY A 90 7.29 -8.76 -32.23
CA GLY A 90 8.72 -8.69 -32.53
C GLY A 90 9.62 -8.58 -31.29
N ALA A 91 9.08 -8.32 -30.09
CA ALA A 91 9.85 -8.44 -28.86
C ALA A 91 10.11 -9.92 -28.56
N THR A 92 11.37 -10.28 -28.31
CA THR A 92 11.75 -11.65 -27.94
C THR A 92 12.31 -11.64 -26.53
N ILE A 93 11.65 -12.33 -25.59
CA ILE A 93 12.14 -12.47 -24.22
C ILE A 93 12.79 -13.84 -24.10
N LYS A 94 13.97 -13.93 -23.48
CA LYS A 94 14.65 -15.22 -23.27
C LYS A 94 15.14 -15.42 -21.85
N ASP A 95 15.26 -16.68 -21.47
CA ASP A 95 16.05 -17.05 -20.29
C ASP A 95 17.55 -17.10 -20.59
N ILE A 96 18.35 -17.23 -19.53
CA ILE A 96 19.81 -17.38 -19.62
C ILE A 96 20.27 -18.63 -20.38
N ASN A 97 19.37 -19.59 -20.63
CA ASN A 97 19.61 -20.79 -21.43
C ASN A 97 19.11 -20.64 -22.87
N ASN A 98 18.76 -19.41 -23.30
CA ASN A 98 18.26 -19.06 -24.63
C ASN A 98 16.90 -19.69 -25.00
N VAL A 99 16.11 -20.14 -24.01
CA VAL A 99 14.71 -20.53 -24.18
C VAL A 99 13.88 -19.26 -24.37
N SER A 100 13.05 -19.23 -25.43
CA SER A 100 12.25 -18.06 -25.77
C SER A 100 10.86 -18.10 -25.12
N TYR A 101 10.39 -16.94 -24.67
CA TYR A 101 9.03 -16.68 -24.22
C TYR A 101 8.36 -15.74 -25.22
N ASP A 102 7.38 -16.27 -25.94
CA ASP A 102 6.67 -15.57 -27.00
C ASP A 102 5.16 -15.53 -26.72
N GLY A 103 4.47 -14.52 -27.26
CA GLY A 103 3.02 -14.38 -27.16
C GLY A 103 2.50 -14.14 -25.74
N ILE A 104 3.32 -13.55 -24.85
CA ILE A 104 2.91 -13.28 -23.47
C ILE A 104 1.71 -12.32 -23.48
N ARG A 105 0.59 -12.80 -22.95
CA ARG A 105 -0.63 -12.03 -22.76
C ARG A 105 -1.27 -12.46 -21.44
N VAL A 106 -1.11 -11.63 -20.43
CA VAL A 106 -1.51 -11.95 -19.05
C VAL A 106 -2.31 -10.82 -18.43
N GLN A 107 -3.24 -11.19 -17.56
CA GLN A 107 -4.00 -10.25 -16.76
C GLN A 107 -3.21 -10.03 -15.46
N ALA A 108 -2.86 -8.78 -15.15
CA ALA A 108 -2.30 -8.47 -13.84
C ALA A 108 -3.41 -8.57 -12.79
N THR A 109 -3.02 -9.07 -11.62
CA THR A 109 -3.87 -9.15 -10.43
C THR A 109 -3.40 -8.10 -9.43
N ASP A 110 -4.33 -7.45 -8.76
CA ASP A 110 -3.98 -6.57 -7.66
C ASP A 110 -3.45 -7.36 -6.46
N LEU A 111 -2.29 -6.93 -5.97
CA LEU A 111 -1.61 -7.47 -4.79
C LEU A 111 -1.16 -6.34 -3.84
N ALA A 112 -1.53 -5.09 -4.17
CA ALA A 112 -1.39 -4.00 -3.22
C ALA A 112 -2.31 -4.26 -2.04
N ALA A 113 -1.98 -3.69 -0.90
CA ALA A 113 -2.87 -3.73 0.23
C ALA A 113 -3.27 -2.30 0.54
N PRO A 114 -4.47 -2.09 1.09
CA PRO A 114 -4.87 -0.79 1.56
C PRO A 114 -3.86 -0.24 2.58
N VAL A 115 -3.51 1.02 2.42
CA VAL A 115 -2.64 1.78 3.33
C VAL A 115 -3.26 3.13 3.63
N ILE A 116 -2.95 3.72 4.79
CA ILE A 116 -3.44 5.06 5.14
C ILE A 116 -2.67 6.07 4.29
N THR A 117 -3.39 6.95 3.60
CA THR A 117 -2.83 8.05 2.80
C THR A 117 -3.07 9.40 3.45
N ASN A 118 -4.11 9.53 4.28
CA ASN A 118 -4.39 10.74 5.04
C ASN A 118 -5.16 10.43 6.34
N ALA A 119 -5.01 11.29 7.35
CA ALA A 119 -5.85 11.30 8.54
C ALA A 119 -6.15 12.73 8.99
N GLU A 120 -7.42 13.03 9.27
CA GLU A 120 -7.91 14.37 9.59
C GLU A 120 -8.77 14.33 10.86
N PHE A 121 -8.55 15.25 11.78
CA PHE A 121 -9.41 15.47 12.95
C PHE A 121 -10.54 16.45 12.61
N ILE A 122 -11.75 16.12 13.06
CA ILE A 122 -12.95 16.94 12.84
C ILE A 122 -13.58 17.24 14.19
N ASP A 123 -13.39 18.48 14.63
CA ASP A 123 -13.99 19.06 15.83
C ASP A 123 -15.51 19.26 15.62
N ASN A 124 -16.32 18.48 16.34
CA ASN A 124 -17.78 18.59 16.36
C ASN A 124 -18.30 19.13 17.70
N GLY A 125 -17.40 19.39 18.65
CA GLY A 125 -17.71 19.78 20.01
C GLY A 125 -17.25 21.19 20.33
N THR A 126 -16.45 21.30 21.38
CA THR A 126 -15.92 22.55 21.88
C THR A 126 -14.69 22.95 21.08
N VAL A 127 -14.83 24.00 20.28
CA VAL A 127 -13.74 24.50 19.41
C VAL A 127 -12.38 24.52 20.11
N GLY A 128 -11.43 23.77 19.55
CA GLY A 128 -10.04 23.73 20.02
C GLY A 128 -9.81 22.81 21.22
N VAL A 129 -10.75 21.91 21.51
CA VAL A 129 -10.64 20.90 22.57
C VAL A 129 -11.04 19.56 21.96
N VAL A 130 -10.28 18.51 22.29
CA VAL A 130 -10.69 17.14 21.96
C VAL A 130 -11.73 16.69 22.98
N ASP A 131 -12.95 16.40 22.53
CA ASP A 131 -14.06 15.95 23.35
C ASP A 131 -14.90 14.83 22.72
N ILE A 132 -15.94 14.40 23.43
CA ILE A 132 -16.81 13.30 23.00
C ILE A 132 -17.65 13.75 21.81
N GLY A 133 -17.58 13.00 20.71
CA GLY A 133 -18.31 13.28 19.47
C GLY A 133 -17.42 13.85 18.35
N ASP A 134 -16.19 14.24 18.68
CA ASP A 134 -15.18 14.55 17.68
C ASP A 134 -14.83 13.32 16.84
N LYS A 135 -14.32 13.57 15.63
CA LYS A 135 -14.06 12.50 14.67
C LYS A 135 -12.63 12.50 14.19
N ILE A 136 -12.15 11.30 13.86
CA ILE A 136 -10.95 11.11 13.04
C ILE A 136 -11.40 10.44 11.74
N LYS A 137 -11.10 11.11 10.63
CA LYS A 137 -11.35 10.62 9.28
C LYS A 137 -10.05 10.08 8.71
N ILE A 138 -10.00 8.78 8.49
CA ILE A 138 -8.84 8.04 7.99
C ILE A 138 -9.11 7.68 6.53
N THR A 139 -8.31 8.19 5.61
CA THR A 139 -8.43 7.89 4.17
C THR A 139 -7.40 6.81 3.80
N LEU A 140 -7.88 5.76 3.14
CA LEU A 140 -7.07 4.68 2.61
C LEU A 140 -6.81 4.88 1.11
N SER A 141 -5.76 4.24 0.62
CA SER A 141 -5.36 4.22 -0.79
C SER A 141 -6.43 3.69 -1.74
N GLU A 142 -7.36 2.89 -1.25
CA GLU A 142 -8.36 2.19 -2.03
C GLU A 142 -9.60 1.87 -1.20
N GLN A 143 -10.67 1.43 -1.88
CA GLN A 143 -11.89 1.02 -1.23
C GLN A 143 -11.63 -0.17 -0.30
N VAL A 144 -12.17 -0.07 0.92
CA VAL A 144 -12.04 -1.12 1.93
C VAL A 144 -13.41 -1.58 2.41
N SER A 145 -13.42 -2.77 2.98
CA SER A 145 -14.52 -3.34 3.73
C SER A 145 -13.97 -4.05 4.96
N GLY A 146 -14.79 -4.23 5.98
CA GLY A 146 -14.36 -4.85 7.23
C GLY A 146 -15.49 -4.93 8.23
N ASN A 147 -15.27 -5.70 9.31
CA ASN A 147 -16.19 -5.71 10.43
C ASN A 147 -15.92 -4.50 11.31
N VAL A 148 -16.86 -3.55 11.33
CA VAL A 148 -16.77 -2.30 12.09
C VAL A 148 -16.45 -2.55 13.57
N ALA A 149 -16.94 -3.64 14.15
CA ALA A 149 -16.70 -3.99 15.55
C ALA A 149 -15.25 -4.38 15.86
N ASP A 150 -14.44 -4.71 14.85
CA ASP A 150 -13.05 -5.15 15.03
C ASP A 150 -12.03 -4.01 14.80
N LEU A 151 -12.48 -2.89 14.21
CA LEU A 151 -11.62 -1.79 13.75
C LEU A 151 -10.84 -1.08 14.84
N TYR A 152 -11.28 -1.16 16.11
CA TYR A 152 -10.56 -0.54 17.22
C TYR A 152 -9.14 -1.13 17.41
N ASN A 153 -8.89 -2.36 16.94
CA ASN A 153 -7.56 -2.98 16.93
C ASN A 153 -6.80 -2.81 15.60
N ASP A 154 -7.48 -2.37 14.53
CA ASP A 154 -6.85 -2.22 13.20
C ASP A 154 -5.82 -1.09 13.20
N PHE A 155 -5.93 -0.13 14.13
CA PHE A 155 -5.10 1.05 14.20
C PHE A 155 -4.26 1.10 15.47
N THR A 156 -3.04 1.62 15.32
CA THR A 156 -2.18 2.06 16.41
C THR A 156 -1.96 3.55 16.26
N LEU A 157 -2.28 4.30 17.31
CA LEU A 157 -1.99 5.71 17.43
C LEU A 157 -0.71 5.89 18.25
N ASP A 158 0.04 6.94 17.98
CA ASP A 158 1.25 7.30 18.72
C ASP A 158 1.29 8.81 18.91
N ASN A 159 1.44 9.25 20.15
CA ASN A 159 1.51 10.66 20.52
C ASN A 159 2.90 11.08 21.02
N SER A 160 3.96 10.39 20.56
CA SER A 160 5.38 10.49 20.96
C SER A 160 5.71 10.00 22.37
N SER A 161 4.74 9.94 23.28
CA SER A 161 4.93 9.46 24.65
C SER A 161 4.59 7.98 24.79
N GLU A 162 3.55 7.52 24.10
CA GLU A 162 3.15 6.12 24.08
C GLU A 162 2.36 5.77 22.81
N ALA A 163 2.43 4.49 22.45
CA ALA A 163 1.52 3.90 21.49
C ALA A 163 0.22 3.46 22.20
N PHE A 164 -0.92 3.71 21.56
CA PHE A 164 -2.25 3.34 22.06
C PHE A 164 -3.16 2.95 20.90
N SER A 165 -4.37 2.50 21.24
CA SER A 165 -5.41 2.16 20.27
C SER A 165 -6.69 2.86 20.67
N PHE A 166 -7.61 2.96 19.71
CA PHE A 166 -8.99 3.27 20.03
C PHE A 166 -9.56 2.21 20.97
N THR A 167 -10.61 2.59 21.70
CA THR A 167 -11.33 1.67 22.55
C THR A 167 -12.50 1.03 21.81
N ASN A 168 -13.08 -0.02 22.40
CA ASN A 168 -14.30 -0.63 21.90
C ASN A 168 -15.58 0.21 22.17
N ASN A 169 -15.45 1.35 22.86
CA ASN A 169 -16.53 2.30 23.06
C ASN A 169 -16.57 3.36 21.96
N ASP A 170 -15.46 3.58 21.25
CA ASP A 170 -15.41 4.47 20.10
C ASP A 170 -16.22 3.88 18.93
N GLU A 171 -16.91 4.74 18.18
CA GLU A 171 -17.80 4.31 17.10
C GLU A 171 -17.09 4.40 15.75
N PHE A 172 -17.18 3.36 14.95
CA PHE A 172 -16.54 3.30 13.65
C PHE A 172 -17.58 3.25 12.52
N SER A 173 -17.19 3.74 11.35
CA SER A 173 -17.93 3.53 10.11
C SER A 173 -16.96 3.45 8.94
N ILE A 174 -17.34 2.70 7.90
CA ILE A 174 -16.60 2.58 6.65
C ILE A 174 -17.49 3.12 5.53
N ASP A 175 -16.98 4.08 4.78
CA ASP A 175 -17.59 4.56 3.53
C ASP A 175 -16.52 4.57 2.43
N HIS A 176 -16.64 3.65 1.47
CA HIS A 176 -15.66 3.43 0.41
C HIS A 176 -14.23 3.26 0.95
N ASN A 177 -13.36 4.24 0.73
CA ASN A 177 -11.96 4.23 1.17
C ASN A 177 -11.74 5.06 2.45
N VAL A 178 -12.81 5.45 3.15
CA VAL A 178 -12.75 6.29 4.35
C VAL A 178 -13.26 5.51 5.56
N VAL A 179 -12.44 5.44 6.59
CA VAL A 179 -12.86 5.01 7.93
C VAL A 179 -13.06 6.25 8.78
N THR A 180 -14.26 6.42 9.34
CA THR A 180 -14.53 7.50 10.30
C THR A 180 -14.67 6.91 11.68
N VAL A 181 -13.86 7.39 12.61
CA VAL A 181 -13.95 7.09 14.04
C VAL A 181 -14.62 8.28 14.72
N THR A 182 -15.71 8.06 15.44
CA THR A 182 -16.29 9.04 16.37
C THR A 182 -15.82 8.68 17.77
N ILE A 183 -15.09 9.60 18.39
CA ILE A 183 -14.48 9.39 19.70
C ILE A 183 -15.57 9.48 20.77
N GLN A 184 -15.72 8.43 21.56
CA GLN A 184 -16.73 8.33 22.63
C GLN A 184 -16.10 8.09 24.00
N ASP A 185 -14.86 7.57 24.02
CA ASP A 185 -14.22 7.17 25.27
C ASP A 185 -13.24 8.25 25.82
N PRO A 186 -13.40 8.67 27.09
CA PRO A 186 -12.47 9.61 27.72
C PRO A 186 -11.00 9.16 27.75
N THR A 187 -10.72 7.86 27.70
CA THR A 187 -9.36 7.33 27.65
C THR A 187 -8.69 7.54 26.29
N THR A 188 -9.47 7.51 25.21
CA THR A 188 -9.02 7.89 23.86
C THR A 188 -8.77 9.40 23.81
N ILE A 189 -9.71 10.20 24.31
CA ILE A 189 -9.62 11.68 24.36
C ILE A 189 -8.35 12.13 25.09
N ALA A 190 -8.07 11.56 26.26
CA ALA A 190 -6.93 11.96 27.08
C ALA A 190 -5.55 11.73 26.42
N LYS A 191 -5.50 11.01 25.31
CA LYS A 191 -4.27 10.63 24.59
C LYS A 191 -4.14 11.26 23.22
N ILE A 192 -5.17 11.91 22.70
CA ILE A 192 -5.14 12.61 21.41
C ILE A 192 -4.82 14.09 21.65
N TRP A 193 -3.74 14.54 21.02
CA TRP A 193 -3.23 15.92 21.06
C TRP A 193 -2.39 16.19 19.81
N ALA A 194 -2.04 17.44 19.56
CA ALA A 194 -1.22 17.83 18.40
C ALA A 194 -0.01 16.90 18.19
N ASN A 195 0.27 16.57 16.93
CA ASN A 195 1.28 15.59 16.48
C ASN A 195 0.95 14.12 16.81
N THR A 196 -0.27 13.79 17.23
CA THR A 196 -0.70 12.38 17.27
C THR A 196 -0.68 11.82 15.85
N SER A 197 -0.03 10.68 15.69
CA SER A 197 0.05 9.96 14.42
C SER A 197 -0.73 8.65 14.49
N ILE A 198 -1.06 8.12 13.32
CA ILE A 198 -1.80 6.88 13.14
C ILE A 198 -1.09 5.98 12.13
N ILE A 199 -1.17 4.68 12.39
CA ILE A 199 -0.71 3.62 11.48
C ILE A 199 -1.67 2.44 11.57
N ILE A 200 -1.80 1.67 10.48
CA ILE A 200 -2.41 0.34 10.55
C ILE A 200 -1.52 -0.54 11.44
N THR A 201 -2.11 -1.32 12.32
CA THR A 201 -1.35 -2.19 13.21
C THR A 201 -0.47 -3.17 12.42
N SER A 202 0.73 -3.43 12.92
CA SER A 202 1.63 -4.44 12.33
C SER A 202 1.18 -5.87 12.62
N ASN A 203 0.25 -6.07 13.56
CA ASN A 203 -0.30 -7.38 13.86
C ASN A 203 -1.42 -7.77 12.89
N ALA A 204 -1.07 -8.50 11.83
CA ALA A 204 -2.00 -8.94 10.79
C ALA A 204 -3.18 -9.82 11.28
N SER A 205 -3.11 -10.37 12.50
CA SER A 205 -4.25 -11.09 13.09
C SER A 205 -5.37 -10.14 13.53
N TYR A 206 -5.06 -8.88 13.79
CA TYR A 206 -6.03 -7.86 14.21
C TYR A 206 -6.66 -7.16 13.01
N VAL A 207 -5.88 -6.91 11.95
CA VAL A 207 -6.38 -6.19 10.78
C VAL A 207 -7.56 -6.93 10.15
N SER A 208 -8.71 -6.26 10.18
CA SER A 208 -9.99 -6.70 9.63
C SER A 208 -10.32 -6.00 8.30
N LEU A 209 -9.72 -4.85 8.02
CA LEU A 209 -9.86 -4.13 6.75
C LEU A 209 -9.26 -4.92 5.58
N THR A 210 -10.06 -5.13 4.54
CA THR A 210 -9.66 -5.76 3.27
C THR A 210 -10.20 -4.98 2.07
N ASP A 211 -9.43 -4.96 0.99
CA ASP A 211 -9.91 -4.50 -0.32
C ASP A 211 -10.85 -5.52 -1.01
N ALA A 212 -11.28 -5.20 -2.24
CA ALA A 212 -12.11 -6.07 -3.06
C ALA A 212 -11.39 -7.35 -3.53
N SER A 213 -10.06 -7.31 -3.64
CA SER A 213 -9.20 -8.44 -4.00
C SER A 213 -8.88 -9.37 -2.81
N GLY A 214 -9.29 -8.99 -1.61
CA GLY A 214 -9.06 -9.70 -0.35
C GLY A 214 -7.70 -9.44 0.28
N ASN A 215 -6.94 -8.44 -0.18
CA ASN A 215 -5.70 -8.05 0.49
C ASN A 215 -6.04 -7.31 1.78
N LYS A 216 -5.49 -7.79 2.89
CA LYS A 216 -5.62 -7.11 4.18
C LYS A 216 -4.80 -5.82 4.16
N ALA A 217 -5.39 -4.76 4.72
CA ALA A 217 -4.70 -3.51 4.94
C ALA A 217 -3.42 -3.72 5.77
N LYS A 218 -2.44 -2.84 5.61
CA LYS A 218 -1.15 -2.98 6.29
C LYS A 218 -0.50 -1.62 6.54
N PRO A 219 0.51 -1.54 7.43
CA PRO A 219 1.33 -0.35 7.53
C PRO A 219 1.88 0.05 6.15
N GLY A 220 1.71 1.30 5.77
CA GLY A 220 2.45 1.88 4.64
C GLY A 220 3.95 1.79 4.90
N LYS A 221 4.76 1.94 3.86
CA LYS A 221 6.22 1.88 3.98
C LYS A 221 6.90 3.02 3.25
N GLN A 222 7.93 3.57 3.87
CA GLN A 222 8.90 4.41 3.20
C GLN A 222 9.79 3.58 2.25
N LEU A 223 10.56 4.26 1.41
CA LEU A 223 11.50 3.61 0.47
C LEU A 223 12.55 2.73 1.17
N ASP A 224 12.94 3.09 2.39
CA ASP A 224 13.87 2.31 3.22
C ASP A 224 13.20 1.13 3.95
N SER A 225 11.93 0.86 3.65
CA SER A 225 11.09 -0.19 4.23
C SER A 225 10.67 0.02 5.69
N THR A 226 10.94 1.19 6.28
CA THR A 226 10.39 1.56 7.59
C THR A 226 8.87 1.81 7.48
N PRO A 227 8.09 1.50 8.53
CA PRO A 227 6.66 1.81 8.53
C PRO A 227 6.42 3.31 8.40
N LEU A 228 5.49 3.69 7.53
CA LEU A 228 5.03 5.07 7.37
C LEU A 228 3.91 5.34 8.39
N THR A 229 4.15 6.29 9.29
CA THR A 229 3.13 6.88 10.17
C THR A 229 2.54 8.12 9.51
N ILE A 230 1.24 8.34 9.70
CA ILE A 230 0.53 9.50 9.16
C ILE A 230 0.13 10.38 10.35
N GLU A 231 0.54 11.65 10.35
CA GLU A 231 0.07 12.60 11.35
C GLU A 231 -1.43 12.86 11.17
N ILE A 232 -2.18 12.93 12.27
CA ILE A 232 -3.59 13.33 12.22
C ILE A 232 -3.61 14.85 12.16
N GLU A 233 -4.03 15.38 11.01
CA GLU A 233 -4.13 16.82 10.78
C GLU A 233 -5.21 17.45 11.67
N ASP A 234 -5.05 18.75 11.96
CA ASP A 234 -6.03 19.59 12.66
C ASP A 234 -6.40 19.16 14.09
N VAL A 235 -5.60 18.31 14.74
CA VAL A 235 -5.75 18.05 16.18
C VAL A 235 -5.37 19.32 16.97
N PRO A 236 -6.24 19.83 17.86
CA PRO A 236 -5.95 21.04 18.62
C PRO A 236 -4.65 20.97 19.43
N GLU A 237 -3.92 22.09 19.49
CA GLU A 237 -2.80 22.24 20.41
C GLU A 237 -3.32 22.31 21.86
N VAL A 238 -2.75 21.49 22.74
CA VAL A 238 -3.07 21.55 24.17
C VAL A 238 -2.41 22.81 24.74
N ASN A 239 -3.22 23.76 25.22
CA ASN A 239 -2.75 24.92 25.98
C ASN A 239 -2.39 24.56 27.42
#